data_AF-A0AAN8DVL9-F1
#
_entry.id   AF-A0AAN8DVL9-F1
#
_cell.length_a   1.000
_cell.length_b   1.000
_cell.length_c   1.000
_cell.angle_alpha   90.00
_cell.angle_beta   90.00
_cell.angle_gamma   90.00
#
_symmetry.space_group_name_H-M   'P 1'
#
loop_
_entity.id
_entity.type
_entity.pdbx_description
1 polymer ?
#
loop_
_entity_poly.entity_id
_entity_poly.type
_entity_poly.pdbx_seq_one_letter_code
_entity_poly.pdbx_strand_id
1 'polypeptide(L)'
;MASYDQLAHQVEALRKENSHLRRELEDNSNHLSKLETETTGMKEVLKQLQSKLEQEAGALASSGRSDVLDQLKELHMDLTNYYELKHQPHRVRLLMGGVGGAGGAAEVEDRLALPPSSCSSSSAVSRARSPLRVLSRLSSGSGGEAAMLPHHFLEGAPPRTAVISGADGRTSDHHQEELFKERNLLLGEMDREERERCWYFSQLEALSQRLAQLPRIDTFSLQMDLIRQQLEFEAQQVQSVMEEHFGTSEEVVQRTQIRVARLEQLEEELQEARGSQETQLQQSLPV
;
A
#
# COMPACT_ATOMS: atom_id res chain seq x y z
N MET A 1 -13.14 59.13 -7.14
CA MET A 1 -11.77 59.00 -6.59
C MET A 1 -11.84 57.98 -5.47
N ALA A 2 -10.89 57.05 -5.38
CA ALA A 2 -10.77 56.20 -4.19
C ALA A 2 -10.43 57.07 -2.97
N SER A 3 -10.94 56.74 -1.78
CA SER A 3 -10.55 57.48 -0.57
C SER A 3 -9.10 57.16 -0.20
N TYR A 4 -8.48 58.08 0.55
CA TYR A 4 -7.14 57.87 1.08
C TYR A 4 -7.04 56.57 1.90
N ASP A 5 -8.08 56.27 2.68
CA ASP A 5 -8.14 55.05 3.50
C ASP A 5 -8.20 53.78 2.66
N GLN A 6 -8.94 53.79 1.54
CA GLN A 6 -8.99 52.65 0.62
C GLN A 6 -7.61 52.37 0.00
N LEU A 7 -6.87 53.41 -0.36
CA LEU A 7 -5.50 53.28 -0.87
C LEU A 7 -4.53 52.78 0.22
N ALA A 8 -4.68 53.25 1.45
CA ALA A 8 -3.87 52.80 2.58
C ALA A 8 -4.06 51.29 2.86
N HIS A 9 -5.31 50.80 2.89
CA HIS A 9 -5.61 49.37 3.04
C HIS A 9 -5.02 48.54 1.89
N GLN A 10 -5.12 49.02 0.64
CA GLN A 10 -4.54 48.32 -0.51
C GLN A 10 -3.01 48.22 -0.41
N VAL A 11 -2.32 49.28 0.03
CA VAL A 11 -0.87 49.27 0.24
C VAL A 11 -0.48 48.32 1.38
N GLU A 12 -1.29 48.21 2.44
CA GLU A 12 -1.04 47.23 3.51
C GLU A 12 -1.23 45.78 3.05
N ALA A 13 -2.29 45.51 2.27
CA ALA A 13 -2.52 44.21 1.65
C ALA A 13 -1.35 43.80 0.74
N LEU A 14 -0.94 44.68 -0.17
CA LEU A 14 0.21 44.46 -1.05
C LEU A 14 1.54 44.28 -0.28
N ARG A 15 1.72 44.93 0.87
CA ARG A 15 2.89 44.71 1.74
C ARG A 15 2.87 43.33 2.39
N LYS A 16 1.70 42.85 2.85
CA LYS A 16 1.55 41.49 3.40
C LYS A 16 1.81 40.44 2.33
N GLU A 17 1.25 40.61 1.13
CA GLU A 17 1.50 39.76 -0.02
C GLU A 17 2.97 39.76 -0.44
N ASN A 18 3.61 40.93 -0.57
CA ASN A 18 5.04 41.00 -0.93
C ASN A 18 5.95 40.38 0.15
N SER A 19 5.58 40.48 1.44
CA SER A 19 6.28 39.79 2.52
C SER A 19 6.07 38.27 2.51
N HIS A 20 4.92 37.80 2.02
CA HIS A 20 4.63 36.38 1.87
C HIS A 20 5.41 35.78 0.70
N LEU A 21 5.34 36.41 -0.47
CA LEU A 21 6.06 36.02 -1.68
C LEU A 21 7.59 35.98 -1.47
N ARG A 22 8.14 36.91 -0.68
CA ARG A 22 9.56 36.89 -0.31
C ARG A 22 9.94 35.65 0.51
N ARG A 23 9.09 35.22 1.44
CA ARG A 23 9.32 34.01 2.24
C ARG A 23 9.23 32.77 1.35
N GLU A 24 8.24 32.69 0.47
CA GLU A 24 8.13 31.58 -0.49
C GLU A 24 9.32 31.51 -1.45
N LEU A 25 9.83 32.65 -1.92
CA LEU A 25 11.05 32.69 -2.73
C LEU A 25 12.29 32.24 -1.95
N GLU A 26 12.40 32.58 -0.67
CA GLU A 26 13.47 32.11 0.22
C GLU A 26 13.37 30.59 0.47
N ASP A 27 12.18 30.08 0.79
CA ASP A 27 11.92 28.65 0.97
C ASP A 27 12.19 27.85 -0.32
N ASN A 28 11.79 28.37 -1.49
CA ASN A 28 12.10 27.78 -2.79
C ASN A 28 13.62 27.80 -3.09
N SER A 29 14.33 28.88 -2.74
CA SER A 29 15.79 28.96 -2.88
C SER A 29 16.49 27.95 -1.99
N ASN A 30 16.02 27.76 -0.76
CA ASN A 30 16.52 26.76 0.17
C ASN A 30 16.27 25.33 -0.34
N HIS A 31 15.09 25.06 -0.92
CA HIS A 31 14.75 23.78 -1.51
C HIS A 31 15.61 23.46 -2.74
N LEU A 32 15.82 24.42 -3.64
CA LEU A 32 16.70 24.28 -4.80
C LEU A 32 18.14 23.97 -4.36
N SER A 33 18.68 24.69 -3.38
CA SER A 33 20.03 24.42 -2.86
C SER A 33 20.15 22.99 -2.30
N LYS A 34 19.11 22.47 -1.63
CA LYS A 34 19.08 21.07 -1.17
C LYS A 34 19.13 20.10 -2.35
N LEU A 35 18.31 20.29 -3.38
CA LEU A 35 18.30 19.46 -4.58
C LEU A 35 19.64 19.50 -5.33
N GLU A 36 20.32 20.65 -5.38
CA GLU A 36 21.67 20.78 -5.92
C GLU A 36 22.67 19.93 -5.11
N THR A 37 22.65 20.01 -3.77
CA THR A 37 23.54 19.19 -2.93
C THR A 37 23.31 17.69 -3.12
N GLU A 38 22.06 17.24 -3.16
CA GLU A 38 21.70 15.84 -3.39
C GLU A 38 22.16 15.37 -4.78
N THR A 39 21.94 16.19 -5.81
CA THR A 39 22.41 15.94 -7.18
C THR A 39 23.94 15.82 -7.25
N THR A 40 24.68 16.68 -6.53
CA THR A 40 26.15 16.57 -6.46
C THR A 40 26.59 15.29 -5.74
N GLY A 41 25.93 14.89 -4.65
CA GLY A 41 26.22 13.63 -3.95
C GLY A 41 25.96 12.40 -4.82
N MET A 42 24.83 12.35 -5.53
CA MET A 42 24.53 11.25 -6.47
C MET A 42 25.56 11.18 -7.60
N LYS A 43 26.03 12.32 -8.11
CA LYS A 43 27.09 12.39 -9.13
C LYS A 43 28.42 11.83 -8.61
N GLU A 44 28.77 12.06 -7.35
CA GLU A 44 29.96 11.48 -6.72
C GLU A 44 29.84 9.95 -6.56
N VAL A 45 28.69 9.46 -6.11
CA VAL A 45 28.40 8.02 -6.00
C VAL A 45 28.49 7.34 -7.37
N LEU A 46 27.89 7.91 -8.42
CA LEU A 46 27.98 7.38 -9.79
C LEU A 46 29.43 7.33 -10.28
N LYS A 47 30.23 8.38 -10.03
CA LYS A 47 31.66 8.40 -10.38
C LYS A 47 32.46 7.33 -9.62
N GLN A 48 32.13 7.09 -8.35
CA GLN A 48 32.75 6.03 -7.56
C GLN A 48 32.37 4.62 -8.09
N LEU A 49 31.11 4.40 -8.45
CA LEU A 49 30.64 3.15 -9.04
C LEU A 49 31.29 2.89 -10.40
N GLN A 50 31.39 3.91 -11.25
CA GLN A 50 32.10 3.81 -12.53
C GLN A 50 33.58 3.42 -12.32
N SER A 51 34.30 4.13 -11.45
CA SER A 51 35.71 3.85 -11.17
C SER A 51 35.92 2.44 -10.60
N LYS A 52 34.98 1.94 -9.77
CA LYS A 52 35.03 0.57 -9.25
C LYS A 52 34.78 -0.47 -10.35
N LEU A 53 33.86 -0.22 -11.27
CA LEU A 53 33.57 -1.10 -12.41
C LEU A 53 34.75 -1.15 -13.39
N GLU A 54 35.38 0.00 -13.68
CA GLU A 54 36.61 0.08 -14.47
C GLU A 54 37.77 -0.69 -13.81
N GLN A 55 37.91 -0.59 -12.49
CA GLN A 55 38.89 -1.36 -11.71
C GLN A 55 38.63 -2.86 -11.78
N GLU A 56 37.37 -3.31 -11.65
CA GLU A 56 37.00 -4.72 -11.70
C GLU A 56 37.18 -5.31 -13.11
N ALA A 57 36.84 -4.55 -14.16
CA ALA A 57 37.12 -4.91 -15.54
C ALA A 57 38.64 -5.04 -15.82
N GLY A 58 39.44 -4.08 -15.33
CA GLY A 58 40.90 -4.14 -15.42
C GLY A 58 41.49 -5.34 -14.66
N ALA A 59 40.96 -5.64 -13.47
CA ALA A 59 41.35 -6.82 -12.69
C ALA A 59 41.05 -8.12 -13.46
N LEU A 60 39.86 -8.25 -14.05
CA LEU A 60 39.47 -9.41 -14.87
C LEU A 60 40.38 -9.59 -16.09
N ALA A 61 40.71 -8.51 -16.80
CA ALA A 61 41.66 -8.55 -17.92
C ALA A 61 43.07 -8.96 -17.47
N SER A 62 43.57 -8.42 -16.35
CA SER A 62 44.89 -8.76 -15.80
C SER A 62 44.98 -10.16 -15.17
N SER A 63 43.85 -10.84 -14.95
CA SER A 63 43.79 -12.13 -14.27
C SER A 63 44.23 -13.32 -15.14
N GLY A 64 44.56 -13.13 -16.42
CA GLY A 64 44.95 -14.20 -17.36
C GLY A 64 43.83 -15.21 -17.70
N ARG A 65 42.59 -14.98 -17.22
CA ARG A 65 41.44 -15.86 -17.49
C ARG A 65 40.99 -15.80 -18.95
N SER A 66 41.19 -14.67 -19.62
CA SER A 66 41.07 -14.52 -21.07
C SER A 66 41.94 -15.53 -21.80
N ASP A 67 43.21 -15.59 -21.42
CA ASP A 67 44.25 -16.32 -22.13
C ASP A 67 44.02 -17.84 -22.00
N VAL A 68 43.54 -18.29 -20.83
CA VAL A 68 43.11 -19.68 -20.60
C VAL A 68 41.85 -20.03 -21.42
N LEU A 69 40.89 -19.11 -21.56
CA LEU A 69 39.72 -19.31 -22.42
C LEU A 69 40.10 -19.37 -23.90
N ASP A 70 41.07 -18.57 -24.34
CA ASP A 70 41.53 -18.56 -25.73
C ASP A 70 42.35 -19.82 -26.06
N GLN A 71 43.22 -20.28 -25.16
CA GLN A 71 43.88 -21.60 -25.28
C GLN A 71 42.87 -22.75 -25.35
N LEU A 72 41.77 -22.68 -24.60
CA LEU A 72 40.73 -23.71 -24.64
C LEU A 72 39.94 -23.69 -25.96
N LYS A 73 39.71 -22.51 -26.55
CA LYS A 73 39.12 -22.38 -27.90
C LYS A 73 40.05 -22.93 -28.98
N GLU A 74 41.35 -22.64 -28.89
CA GLU A 74 42.36 -23.16 -29.81
C GLU A 74 42.40 -24.69 -29.77
N LEU A 75 42.49 -25.28 -28.58
CA LEU A 75 42.44 -26.74 -28.40
C LEU A 75 41.12 -27.35 -28.90
N HIS A 76 39.98 -26.68 -28.70
CA HIS A 76 38.69 -27.14 -29.21
C HIS A 76 38.61 -27.08 -30.76
N MET A 77 39.18 -26.03 -31.36
CA MET A 77 39.29 -25.88 -32.81
C MET A 77 40.19 -26.96 -33.40
N ASP A 78 41.37 -27.20 -32.82
CA ASP A 78 42.31 -28.25 -33.23
C ASP A 78 41.70 -29.64 -33.10
N LEU A 79 41.00 -29.91 -32.00
CA LEU A 79 40.30 -31.18 -31.79
C LEU A 79 39.20 -31.37 -32.84
N THR A 80 38.42 -30.33 -33.13
CA THR A 80 37.37 -30.35 -34.17
C THR A 80 37.98 -30.59 -35.55
N ASN A 81 39.01 -29.85 -35.93
CA ASN A 81 39.77 -30.03 -37.16
C ASN A 81 40.35 -31.46 -37.27
N TYR A 82 40.92 -31.99 -36.20
CA TYR A 82 41.46 -33.35 -36.16
C TYR A 82 40.36 -34.41 -36.36
N TYR A 83 39.20 -34.26 -35.71
CA TYR A 83 38.06 -35.15 -35.95
C TYR A 83 37.56 -35.03 -37.40
N GLU A 84 37.46 -33.82 -37.97
CA GLU A 84 37.09 -33.65 -39.38
C GLU A 84 38.09 -34.31 -40.31
N LEU A 85 39.40 -34.04 -40.21
CA LEU A 85 40.41 -34.67 -41.06
C LEU A 85 40.42 -36.20 -40.95
N LYS A 86 40.23 -36.75 -39.74
CA LYS A 86 40.21 -38.19 -39.50
C LYS A 86 38.93 -38.87 -40.03
N HIS A 87 37.81 -38.14 -40.06
CA HIS A 87 36.50 -38.69 -40.43
C HIS A 87 35.96 -38.20 -41.78
N GLN A 88 36.73 -37.42 -42.55
CA GLN A 88 36.43 -37.01 -43.94
C GLN A 88 36.29 -38.21 -44.89
N PRO A 89 35.08 -38.48 -45.44
CA PRO A 89 34.91 -39.47 -46.49
C PRO A 89 35.27 -38.86 -47.85
N HIS A 90 36.52 -39.06 -48.28
CA HIS A 90 36.93 -39.02 -49.69
C HIS A 90 36.72 -37.72 -50.50
N ARG A 91 37.03 -36.53 -49.98
CA ARG A 91 37.03 -35.31 -50.83
C ARG A 91 38.20 -35.20 -51.84
N VAL A 92 39.19 -36.10 -51.78
CA VAL A 92 40.38 -36.10 -52.68
C VAL A 92 40.14 -36.92 -53.97
N ARG A 93 38.95 -37.52 -54.17
CA ARG A 93 38.66 -38.38 -55.34
C ARG A 93 37.96 -37.69 -56.52
N LEU A 94 37.68 -36.38 -56.43
CA LEU A 94 36.83 -35.66 -57.40
C LEU A 94 37.50 -34.46 -58.10
N LEU A 95 38.82 -34.52 -58.34
CA LEU A 95 39.56 -33.50 -59.11
C LEU A 95 40.36 -34.04 -60.31
N MET A 96 40.09 -35.28 -60.75
CA MET A 96 40.51 -35.76 -62.06
C MET A 96 39.42 -36.64 -62.67
N GLY A 97 38.70 -36.10 -63.67
CA GLY A 97 37.56 -36.79 -64.29
C GLY A 97 36.53 -35.87 -64.94
N GLY A 98 36.95 -34.81 -65.64
CA GLY A 98 36.03 -33.96 -66.38
C GLY A 98 35.80 -34.47 -67.81
N VAL A 99 34.60 -34.97 -68.11
CA VAL A 99 33.99 -34.93 -69.47
C VAL A 99 32.46 -34.85 -69.36
N GLY A 100 31.87 -33.76 -69.86
CA GLY A 100 30.59 -33.77 -70.59
C GLY A 100 29.25 -33.83 -69.83
N GLY A 101 28.45 -32.75 -69.95
CA GLY A 101 27.09 -32.90 -70.48
C GLY A 101 25.86 -32.58 -69.60
N ALA A 102 25.43 -31.31 -69.64
CA ALA A 102 24.03 -30.84 -69.78
C ALA A 102 22.89 -31.24 -68.81
N GLY A 103 22.22 -30.21 -68.25
CA GLY A 103 20.86 -30.21 -67.70
C GLY A 103 20.70 -30.78 -66.27
N GLY A 104 19.83 -30.28 -65.38
CA GLY A 104 18.94 -29.11 -65.42
C GLY A 104 17.78 -29.26 -64.40
N ALA A 105 17.41 -28.16 -63.70
CA ALA A 105 16.25 -28.02 -62.77
C ALA A 105 16.27 -28.88 -61.46
N ALA A 106 16.19 -28.29 -60.26
CA ALA A 106 14.97 -28.00 -59.46
C ALA A 106 14.45 -29.25 -58.68
N GLU A 107 13.86 -29.21 -57.48
CA GLU A 107 13.61 -28.20 -56.43
C GLU A 107 13.15 -28.93 -55.12
N VAL A 108 12.95 -28.22 -53.98
CA VAL A 108 12.00 -28.57 -52.87
C VAL A 108 12.30 -29.84 -52.00
N GLU A 109 11.86 -30.03 -50.74
CA GLU A 109 11.60 -29.18 -49.55
C GLU A 109 11.30 -30.07 -48.30
N ASP A 110 11.94 -29.80 -47.14
CA ASP A 110 11.43 -29.81 -45.72
C ASP A 110 10.62 -30.98 -45.05
N ARG A 111 10.68 -30.98 -43.70
CA ARG A 111 9.67 -31.35 -42.65
C ARG A 111 9.94 -32.52 -41.64
N LEU A 112 10.39 -32.11 -40.44
CA LEU A 112 9.86 -32.39 -39.07
C LEU A 112 9.78 -33.82 -38.44
N ALA A 113 10.34 -33.97 -37.21
CA ALA A 113 9.67 -34.46 -35.97
C ALA A 113 10.58 -34.42 -34.70
N LEU A 114 9.99 -34.55 -33.49
CA LEU A 114 10.57 -34.27 -32.14
C LEU A 114 11.02 -35.56 -31.34
N PRO A 115 10.93 -35.64 -29.99
CA PRO A 115 12.02 -35.57 -28.96
C PRO A 115 12.17 -36.93 -28.18
N PRO A 116 12.59 -37.07 -26.87
CA PRO A 116 13.23 -36.19 -25.87
C PRO A 116 14.40 -36.85 -25.06
N SER A 117 14.95 -36.20 -24.01
CA SER A 117 15.23 -36.83 -22.68
C SER A 117 15.80 -35.88 -21.60
N SER A 118 15.50 -36.21 -20.33
CA SER A 118 15.90 -35.55 -19.07
C SER A 118 17.35 -35.90 -18.66
N CYS A 119 17.97 -35.49 -17.54
CA CYS A 119 17.56 -34.81 -16.28
C CYS A 119 18.82 -34.23 -15.59
N SER A 120 18.67 -33.31 -14.63
CA SER A 120 19.65 -33.10 -13.55
C SER A 120 19.03 -32.49 -12.30
N SER A 121 19.59 -32.86 -11.15
CA SER A 121 18.95 -32.79 -9.84
C SER A 121 19.32 -31.57 -9.00
N SER A 122 18.31 -31.07 -8.31
CA SER A 122 18.28 -30.22 -7.11
C SER A 122 19.57 -30.08 -6.28
N SER A 123 19.90 -28.83 -5.93
CA SER A 123 20.48 -28.49 -4.62
C SER A 123 20.09 -27.06 -4.23
N ALA A 124 19.14 -26.92 -3.30
CA ALA A 124 18.70 -25.63 -2.76
C ALA A 124 19.05 -25.55 -1.27
N VAL A 125 19.80 -24.51 -0.88
CA VAL A 125 20.29 -24.32 0.49
C VAL A 125 19.34 -23.42 1.28
N SER A 126 18.82 -23.98 2.37
CA SER A 126 18.45 -23.36 3.65
C SER A 126 17.76 -21.99 3.69
N ARG A 127 16.52 -21.99 4.20
CA ARG A 127 16.19 -21.25 5.45
C ARG A 127 14.89 -21.73 6.09
N ALA A 128 14.98 -22.59 7.10
CA ALA A 128 13.88 -22.86 8.01
C ALA A 128 13.76 -21.73 9.04
N ARG A 129 12.53 -21.25 9.29
CA ARG A 129 12.17 -20.42 10.45
C ARG A 129 11.55 -21.31 11.53
N SER A 130 11.97 -21.11 12.77
CA SER A 130 11.38 -21.70 13.99
C SER A 130 11.13 -20.56 15.01
N PRO A 131 10.42 -20.78 16.12
CA PRO A 131 8.98 -21.05 16.12
C PRO A 131 8.23 -20.05 17.03
N LEU A 132 6.92 -20.28 17.19
CA LEU A 132 5.99 -19.52 18.03
C LEU A 132 6.50 -19.32 19.48
N ARG A 133 6.29 -18.13 20.05
CA ARG A 133 6.44 -17.88 21.49
C ARG A 133 5.09 -17.97 22.21
N VAL A 134 5.00 -18.90 23.15
CA VAL A 134 4.04 -18.87 24.25
C VAL A 134 4.57 -17.93 25.33
N LEU A 135 3.70 -17.13 25.96
CA LEU A 135 3.94 -16.55 27.28
C LEU A 135 2.75 -16.83 28.20
N SER A 136 3.01 -17.05 29.49
CA SER A 136 1.99 -17.32 30.49
C SER A 136 2.51 -17.06 31.91
N ARG A 137 1.67 -16.40 32.73
CA ARG A 137 1.79 -16.17 34.19
C ARG A 137 2.91 -15.16 34.55
N LEU A 138 2.83 -14.37 35.62
CA LEU A 138 2.21 -14.49 36.95
C LEU A 138 1.52 -13.14 37.33
N SER A 139 0.33 -13.07 37.93
CA SER A 139 -0.13 -13.47 39.29
C SER A 139 0.07 -12.41 40.39
N SER A 140 -1.05 -11.86 40.89
CA SER A 140 -1.25 -11.26 42.24
C SER A 140 -2.77 -11.06 42.42
N GLY A 141 -3.41 -11.30 43.56
CA GLY A 141 -2.87 -11.84 44.82
C GLY A 141 -3.60 -11.33 46.07
N SER A 142 -4.89 -11.63 46.22
CA SER A 142 -5.67 -11.50 47.49
C SER A 142 -7.05 -12.16 47.29
N GLY A 143 -7.67 -12.92 48.20
CA GLY A 143 -7.22 -13.31 49.54
C GLY A 143 -8.40 -13.46 50.52
N GLY A 144 -9.19 -14.54 50.39
CA GLY A 144 -10.07 -15.17 51.42
C GLY A 144 -11.17 -14.34 52.12
N GLU A 145 -12.13 -14.90 52.84
CA GLU A 145 -12.77 -16.23 52.93
C GLU A 145 -13.95 -16.10 53.92
N ALA A 146 -14.97 -16.96 53.75
CA ALA A 146 -15.93 -17.48 54.73
C ALA A 146 -16.44 -16.67 55.98
N ALA A 147 -17.74 -16.37 55.95
CA ALA A 147 -18.78 -16.70 56.95
C ALA A 147 -18.53 -16.60 58.48
N MET A 148 -19.37 -15.79 59.18
CA MET A 148 -20.24 -16.26 60.29
C MET A 148 -21.27 -15.21 60.78
N LEU A 149 -22.49 -15.67 61.05
CA LEU A 149 -23.52 -15.06 61.93
C LEU A 149 -23.36 -15.65 63.36
N PRO A 150 -24.18 -15.32 64.39
CA PRO A 150 -25.23 -14.28 64.55
C PRO A 150 -25.04 -13.42 65.84
N HIS A 151 -25.98 -12.50 66.16
CA HIS A 151 -26.59 -12.41 67.51
C HIS A 151 -27.88 -11.53 67.53
N HIS A 152 -29.02 -12.12 67.92
CA HIS A 152 -30.20 -11.61 68.69
C HIS A 152 -30.62 -10.11 68.57
N PHE A 153 -31.89 -9.72 68.39
CA PHE A 153 -33.10 -10.04 69.18
C PHE A 153 -34.36 -9.44 68.51
N LEU A 154 -35.56 -9.78 68.97
CA LEU A 154 -36.86 -9.35 68.41
C LEU A 154 -37.19 -7.87 68.74
N GLU A 155 -37.96 -7.20 67.86
CA GLU A 155 -39.24 -6.49 68.11
C GLU A 155 -39.51 -5.45 66.99
N GLY A 156 -40.75 -5.31 66.50
CA GLY A 156 -41.18 -4.14 65.68
C GLY A 156 -41.69 -4.45 64.25
N ALA A 157 -42.96 -4.11 64.01
CA ALA A 157 -43.65 -4.29 62.72
C ALA A 157 -43.12 -3.36 61.60
N PRO A 158 -43.30 -3.72 60.31
CA PRO A 158 -42.68 -2.99 59.21
C PRO A 158 -43.35 -1.63 58.95
N PRO A 159 -42.59 -0.57 58.63
CA PRO A 159 -43.16 0.51 57.85
C PRO A 159 -43.49 -0.06 56.47
N ARG A 160 -44.78 -0.04 56.11
CA ARG A 160 -45.21 -0.18 54.72
C ARG A 160 -44.75 1.08 53.96
N THR A 161 -43.47 1.14 53.62
CA THR A 161 -43.01 2.03 52.55
C THR A 161 -43.74 1.58 51.30
N ALA A 162 -44.72 2.36 50.87
CA ALA A 162 -45.45 2.06 49.65
C ALA A 162 -44.44 1.88 48.52
N VAL A 163 -44.51 0.75 47.84
CA VAL A 163 -43.98 0.65 46.48
C VAL A 163 -44.85 1.58 45.66
N ILE A 164 -44.45 2.85 45.58
CA ILE A 164 -45.06 3.80 44.66
C ILE A 164 -44.68 3.29 43.27
N SER A 165 -45.67 2.67 42.63
CA SER A 165 -45.56 2.23 41.24
C SER A 165 -45.19 3.44 40.38
N GLY A 166 -43.93 3.45 39.94
CA GLY A 166 -43.25 4.63 39.40
C GLY A 166 -41.78 4.36 39.07
N ALA A 167 -41.47 3.08 38.78
CA ALA A 167 -40.16 2.62 38.34
C ALA A 167 -40.08 2.56 36.80
N ASP A 168 -41.13 2.05 36.14
CA ASP A 168 -41.19 1.87 34.68
C ASP A 168 -40.93 3.17 33.90
N GLY A 169 -41.45 4.30 34.36
CA GLY A 169 -41.21 5.58 33.69
C GLY A 169 -39.73 5.98 33.67
N ARG A 170 -38.95 5.61 34.71
CA ARG A 170 -37.51 5.93 34.78
C ARG A 170 -36.63 4.92 34.04
N THR A 171 -37.05 3.66 33.94
CA THR A 171 -36.33 2.66 33.13
C THR A 171 -36.59 2.86 31.63
N SER A 172 -37.81 3.24 31.25
CA SER A 172 -38.16 3.61 29.87
C SER A 172 -37.42 4.87 29.41
N ASP A 173 -37.41 5.92 30.21
CA ASP A 173 -36.70 7.17 29.92
C ASP A 173 -35.18 6.96 29.80
N HIS A 174 -34.59 6.19 30.73
CA HIS A 174 -33.18 5.81 30.66
C HIS A 174 -32.85 4.95 29.41
N HIS A 175 -33.70 3.99 29.06
CA HIS A 175 -33.51 3.17 27.85
C HIS A 175 -33.54 4.03 26.57
N GLN A 176 -34.48 4.96 26.46
CA GLN A 176 -34.54 5.91 25.35
C GLN A 176 -33.29 6.80 25.28
N GLU A 177 -32.72 7.19 26.43
CA GLU A 177 -31.46 7.92 26.50
C GLU A 177 -30.27 7.11 25.96
N GLU A 178 -30.17 5.81 26.31
CA GLU A 178 -29.12 4.92 25.80
C GLU A 178 -29.22 4.68 24.28
N LEU A 179 -30.43 4.50 23.75
CA LEU A 179 -30.65 4.42 22.29
C LEU A 179 -30.20 5.70 21.57
N PHE A 180 -30.50 6.87 22.14
CA PHE A 180 -30.02 8.16 21.62
C PHE A 180 -28.49 8.29 21.68
N LYS A 181 -27.85 7.77 22.74
CA LYS A 181 -26.37 7.73 22.85
C LYS A 181 -25.77 6.82 21.78
N GLU A 182 -26.32 5.63 21.57
CA GLU A 182 -25.84 4.69 20.54
C GLU A 182 -25.95 5.31 19.15
N ARG A 183 -27.12 5.87 18.79
CA ARG A 183 -27.34 6.55 17.50
C ARG A 183 -26.32 7.68 17.26
N ASN A 184 -26.11 8.54 18.26
CA ASN A 184 -25.21 9.68 18.14
C ASN A 184 -23.73 9.26 18.12
N LEU A 185 -23.35 8.21 18.85
CA LEU A 185 -22.01 7.63 18.79
C LEU A 185 -21.74 7.06 17.38
N LEU A 186 -22.67 6.26 16.86
CA LEU A 186 -22.56 5.60 15.56
C LEU A 186 -22.46 6.60 14.40
N LEU A 187 -23.30 7.65 14.41
CA LEU A 187 -23.19 8.78 13.48
C LEU A 187 -21.82 9.50 13.62
N GLY A 188 -21.38 9.76 14.85
CA GLY A 188 -20.09 10.44 15.11
C GLY A 188 -18.86 9.62 14.70
N GLU A 189 -18.96 8.29 14.70
CA GLU A 189 -17.94 7.38 14.14
C GLU A 189 -17.95 7.42 12.61
N MET A 190 -19.12 7.31 11.97
CA MET A 190 -19.28 7.41 10.52
C MET A 190 -18.78 8.75 9.98
N ASP A 191 -19.19 9.87 10.58
CA ASP A 191 -18.76 11.23 10.20
C ASP A 191 -17.25 11.44 10.35
N ARG A 192 -16.61 10.75 11.31
CA ARG A 192 -15.15 10.81 11.49
C ARG A 192 -14.44 10.03 10.39
N GLU A 193 -14.86 8.78 10.19
CA GLU A 193 -14.32 7.88 9.17
C GLU A 193 -14.44 8.48 7.77
N GLU A 194 -15.59 9.07 7.42
CA GLU A 194 -15.80 9.69 6.11
C GLU A 194 -14.96 10.98 5.92
N ARG A 195 -14.77 11.80 6.97
CA ARG A 195 -13.87 12.97 6.90
C ARG A 195 -12.42 12.56 6.65
N GLU A 196 -11.96 11.50 7.32
CA GLU A 196 -10.61 10.97 7.10
C GLU A 196 -10.47 10.38 5.69
N ARG A 197 -11.47 9.63 5.20
CA ARG A 197 -11.50 9.13 3.81
C ARG A 197 -11.48 10.28 2.79
N CYS A 198 -12.27 11.33 2.98
CA CYS A 198 -12.26 12.53 2.15
C CYS A 198 -10.87 13.22 2.12
N TRP A 199 -10.11 13.18 3.21
CA TRP A 199 -8.74 13.69 3.25
C TRP A 199 -7.78 12.85 2.38
N TYR A 200 -7.88 11.52 2.42
CA TYR A 200 -7.13 10.64 1.51
C TYR A 200 -7.54 10.85 0.04
N PHE A 201 -8.85 10.94 -0.25
CA PHE A 201 -9.33 11.21 -1.61
C PHE A 201 -8.84 12.57 -2.14
N SER A 202 -8.76 13.60 -1.29
CA SER A 202 -8.21 14.91 -1.67
C SER A 202 -6.73 14.82 -2.10
N GLN A 203 -5.93 13.97 -1.47
CA GLN A 203 -4.54 13.72 -1.89
C GLN A 203 -4.46 12.94 -3.20
N LEU A 204 -5.27 11.89 -3.35
CA LEU A 204 -5.34 11.10 -4.58
C LEU A 204 -5.80 11.96 -5.77
N GLU A 205 -6.74 12.88 -5.54
CA GLU A 205 -7.17 13.84 -6.55
C GLU A 205 -6.03 14.80 -6.93
N ALA A 206 -5.29 15.35 -5.96
CA ALA A 206 -4.14 16.22 -6.24
C ALA A 206 -3.05 15.49 -7.05
N LEU A 207 -2.77 14.22 -6.76
CA LEU A 207 -1.83 13.39 -7.54
C LEU A 207 -2.35 13.10 -8.96
N SER A 208 -3.65 12.78 -9.09
CA SER A 208 -4.33 12.60 -10.39
C SER A 208 -4.27 13.87 -11.25
N GLN A 209 -4.51 15.05 -10.64
CA GLN A 209 -4.39 16.34 -11.31
C GLN A 209 -2.94 16.61 -11.77
N ARG A 210 -1.92 16.31 -10.95
CA ARG A 210 -0.50 16.42 -11.35
C ARG A 210 -0.17 15.50 -12.54
N LEU A 211 -0.65 14.25 -12.51
CA LEU A 211 -0.49 13.29 -13.61
C LEU A 211 -1.17 13.75 -14.92
N ALA A 212 -2.36 14.35 -14.82
CA ALA A 212 -3.12 14.86 -15.96
C ALA A 212 -2.52 16.14 -16.57
N GLN A 213 -1.80 16.93 -15.78
CA GLN A 213 -1.12 18.17 -16.19
C GLN A 213 0.29 17.94 -16.78
N LEU A 214 0.82 16.71 -16.73
CA LEU A 214 2.12 16.41 -17.35
C LEU A 214 2.11 16.77 -18.85
N PRO A 215 3.15 17.46 -19.37
CA PRO A 215 3.24 17.86 -20.76
C PRO A 215 2.95 16.72 -21.73
N ARG A 216 1.89 16.90 -22.55
CA ARG A 216 1.55 16.02 -23.67
C ARG A 216 2.50 16.30 -24.84
N ILE A 217 3.73 15.84 -24.69
CA ILE A 217 4.74 15.89 -25.75
C ILE A 217 4.76 14.49 -26.38
N ASP A 218 4.48 14.40 -27.68
CA ASP A 218 4.37 13.13 -28.42
C ASP A 218 5.70 12.37 -28.61
N THR A 219 6.79 12.86 -27.99
CA THR A 219 8.12 12.23 -27.99
C THR A 219 8.47 11.72 -26.60
N PHE A 220 8.72 10.42 -26.49
CA PHE A 220 9.16 9.73 -25.27
C PHE A 220 10.33 10.46 -24.60
N SER A 221 10.04 11.10 -23.46
CA SER A 221 11.04 11.76 -22.63
C SER A 221 11.20 10.94 -21.36
N LEU A 222 12.35 10.30 -21.20
CA LEU A 222 12.69 9.49 -20.03
C LEU A 222 12.45 10.24 -18.71
N GLN A 223 12.70 11.55 -18.68
CA GLN A 223 12.41 12.40 -17.52
C GLN A 223 10.90 12.47 -17.22
N MET A 224 10.05 12.54 -18.24
CA MET A 224 8.59 12.56 -18.09
C MET A 224 8.08 11.22 -17.56
N ASP A 225 8.64 10.12 -18.05
CA ASP A 225 8.28 8.76 -17.61
C ASP A 225 8.69 8.51 -16.15
N LEU A 226 9.88 9.00 -15.73
CA LEU A 226 10.30 8.97 -14.33
C LEU A 226 9.37 9.80 -13.42
N ILE A 227 8.99 11.02 -13.84
CA ILE A 227 8.05 11.86 -13.07
C ILE A 227 6.68 11.17 -12.97
N ARG A 228 6.20 10.55 -14.05
CA ARG A 228 4.95 9.77 -14.07
C ARG A 228 5.02 8.60 -13.07
N GLN A 229 6.06 7.77 -13.16
CA GLN A 229 6.25 6.61 -12.27
C GLN A 229 6.33 7.03 -10.80
N GLN A 230 6.98 8.15 -10.49
CA GLN A 230 7.05 8.69 -9.12
C GLN A 230 5.67 9.09 -8.59
N LEU A 231 4.85 9.79 -9.40
CA LEU A 231 3.49 10.17 -9.01
C LEU A 231 2.54 8.97 -8.88
N GLU A 232 2.69 7.96 -9.74
CA GLU A 232 1.96 6.69 -9.65
C GLU A 232 2.33 5.90 -8.39
N PHE A 233 3.62 5.88 -8.02
CA PHE A 233 4.09 5.29 -6.76
C PHE A 233 3.57 6.04 -5.53
N GLU A 234 3.57 7.38 -5.55
CA GLU A 234 2.95 8.20 -4.49
C GLU A 234 1.45 7.88 -4.34
N ALA A 235 0.71 7.74 -5.45
CA ALA A 235 -0.71 7.40 -5.40
C ALA A 235 -0.96 5.98 -4.85
N GLN A 236 -0.14 5.01 -5.25
CA GLN A 236 -0.19 3.63 -4.72
C GLN A 236 0.14 3.59 -3.22
N GLN A 237 1.10 4.40 -2.75
CA GLN A 237 1.42 4.50 -1.33
C GLN A 237 0.24 5.07 -0.52
N VAL A 238 -0.40 6.15 -1.01
CA VAL A 238 -1.58 6.74 -0.36
C VAL A 238 -2.75 5.74 -0.32
N GLN A 239 -2.97 4.98 -1.40
CA GLN A 239 -3.96 3.90 -1.43
C GLN A 239 -3.65 2.78 -0.43
N SER A 240 -2.39 2.33 -0.36
CA SER A 240 -1.96 1.29 0.57
C SER A 240 -2.15 1.69 2.04
N VAL A 241 -1.78 2.92 2.41
CA VAL A 241 -1.97 3.43 3.78
C VAL A 241 -3.46 3.60 4.11
N MET A 242 -4.26 4.03 3.14
CA MET A 242 -5.72 4.12 3.29
C MET A 242 -6.37 2.74 3.48
N GLU A 243 -5.92 1.73 2.75
CA GLU A 243 -6.40 0.35 2.85
C GLU A 243 -5.96 -0.31 4.17
N GLU A 244 -4.72 -0.08 4.63
CA GLU A 244 -4.28 -0.50 5.97
C GLU A 244 -5.11 0.14 7.10
N HIS A 245 -5.59 1.38 6.90
CA HIS A 245 -6.35 2.11 7.92
C HIS A 245 -7.84 1.73 7.96
N PHE A 246 -8.49 1.54 6.81
CA PHE A 246 -9.94 1.33 6.73
C PHE A 246 -10.38 -0.08 6.32
N GLY A 247 -9.46 -0.90 5.80
CA GLY A 247 -9.78 -2.11 5.03
C GLY A 247 -9.96 -1.82 3.54
N THR A 248 -10.18 -2.88 2.77
CA THR A 248 -10.50 -2.83 1.34
C THR A 248 -11.76 -1.99 1.07
N SER A 249 -11.90 -1.49 -0.16
CA SER A 249 -13.12 -0.73 -0.54
C SER A 249 -14.41 -1.54 -0.36
N GLU A 250 -14.36 -2.87 -0.45
CA GLU A 250 -15.53 -3.72 -0.23
C GLU A 250 -15.86 -3.81 1.26
N GLU A 251 -14.88 -4.04 2.14
CA GLU A 251 -15.07 -4.08 3.60
C GLU A 251 -15.61 -2.75 4.15
N VAL A 252 -15.15 -1.61 3.61
CA VAL A 252 -15.70 -0.30 4.01
C VAL A 252 -17.17 -0.15 3.60
N VAL A 253 -17.54 -0.57 2.38
CA VAL A 253 -18.94 -0.53 1.93
C VAL A 253 -19.81 -1.46 2.78
N GLN A 254 -19.36 -2.69 3.04
CA GLN A 254 -20.07 -3.65 3.91
C GLN A 254 -20.23 -3.10 5.33
N ARG A 255 -19.18 -2.53 5.92
CA ARG A 255 -19.23 -1.88 7.25
C ARG A 255 -20.23 -0.73 7.27
N THR A 256 -20.20 0.16 6.28
CA THR A 256 -21.14 1.27 6.17
C THR A 256 -22.59 0.78 6.03
N GLN A 257 -22.83 -0.25 5.22
CA GLN A 257 -24.15 -0.87 5.05
C GLN A 257 -24.71 -1.40 6.39
N ILE A 258 -23.88 -2.09 7.18
CA ILE A 258 -24.25 -2.61 8.51
C ILE A 258 -24.55 -1.47 9.48
N ARG A 259 -23.74 -0.41 9.50
CA ARG A 259 -23.97 0.75 10.37
C ARG A 259 -25.26 1.51 10.00
N VAL A 260 -25.55 1.67 8.70
CA VAL A 260 -26.81 2.25 8.23
C VAL A 260 -28.01 1.41 8.68
N ALA A 261 -27.97 0.09 8.49
CA ALA A 261 -29.05 -0.79 8.95
C ALA A 261 -29.27 -0.73 10.48
N ARG A 262 -28.21 -0.58 11.28
CA ARG A 262 -28.35 -0.36 12.74
C ARG A 262 -28.92 1.01 13.07
N LEU A 263 -28.61 2.07 12.30
CA LEU A 263 -29.24 3.38 12.46
C LEU A 263 -30.74 3.34 12.15
N GLU A 264 -31.15 2.66 11.08
CA GLU A 264 -32.57 2.43 10.75
C GLU A 264 -33.29 1.71 11.90
N GLN A 265 -32.71 0.63 12.42
CA GLN A 265 -33.24 -0.10 13.58
C GLN A 265 -33.33 0.78 14.85
N LEU A 266 -32.32 1.61 15.12
CA LEU A 266 -32.33 2.55 16.25
C LEU A 266 -33.41 3.62 16.12
N GLU A 267 -33.75 4.04 14.90
CA GLU A 267 -34.84 5.00 14.66
C GLU A 267 -36.22 4.37 14.87
N GLU A 268 -36.39 3.07 14.55
CA GLU A 268 -37.57 2.28 14.90
C GLU A 268 -37.70 2.11 16.44
N GLU A 269 -36.64 1.61 17.11
CA GLU A 269 -36.60 1.40 18.57
C GLU A 269 -36.90 2.71 19.35
N LEU A 270 -36.37 3.85 18.88
CA LEU A 270 -36.66 5.17 19.47
C LEU A 270 -38.10 5.64 19.27
N GLN A 271 -38.73 5.30 18.14
CA GLN A 271 -40.11 5.66 17.87
C GLN A 271 -41.09 4.78 18.68
N GLU A 272 -40.77 3.49 18.86
CA GLU A 272 -41.52 2.57 19.73
C GLU A 272 -41.44 2.97 21.21
N ALA A 273 -40.25 3.34 21.69
CA ALA A 273 -40.07 3.82 23.08
C ALA A 273 -40.94 5.05 23.38
N ARG A 274 -40.99 6.02 22.45
CA ARG A 274 -41.83 7.22 22.56
C ARG A 274 -43.33 6.91 22.54
N GLY A 275 -43.78 6.09 21.60
CA GLY A 275 -45.20 5.69 21.51
C GLY A 275 -45.67 4.90 22.76
N SER A 276 -44.77 4.09 23.33
CA SER A 276 -45.00 3.38 24.59
C SER A 276 -45.12 4.34 25.78
N GLN A 277 -44.29 5.37 25.85
CA GLN A 277 -44.36 6.40 26.88
C GLN A 277 -45.66 7.23 26.79
N GLU A 278 -46.06 7.66 25.59
CA GLU A 278 -47.31 8.40 25.38
C GLU A 278 -48.56 7.59 25.74
N THR A 279 -48.62 6.30 25.37
CA THR A 279 -49.74 5.42 25.71
C THR A 279 -49.82 5.12 27.21
N GLN A 280 -48.68 5.00 27.90
CA GLN A 280 -48.64 4.84 29.36
C GLN A 280 -49.09 6.11 30.11
N LEU A 281 -48.79 7.30 29.58
CA LEU A 281 -49.28 8.58 30.09
C LEU A 281 -50.80 8.76 29.87
N GLN A 282 -51.34 8.35 28.72
CA GLN A 282 -52.79 8.42 28.46
C GLN A 282 -53.60 7.50 29.39
N GLN A 283 -53.05 6.35 29.78
CA GLN A 283 -53.71 5.40 30.70
C GLN A 283 -53.66 5.81 32.18
N SER A 284 -52.87 6.83 32.55
CA SER A 284 -52.67 7.26 33.94
C SER A 284 -53.39 8.55 34.32
N LEU A 285 -54.17 9.15 33.40
CA LEU A 285 -55.09 10.25 33.69
C LEU A 285 -56.40 9.73 34.35
N PRO A 286 -56.80 10.27 35.52
CA PRO A 286 -58.08 9.91 36.14
C PRO A 286 -59.28 10.54 35.40
N VAL A 287 -60.39 9.79 35.37
CA VAL A 287 -61.72 10.20 34.86
C VAL A 287 -62.52 10.88 35.96
#